data_AF-A0A151UGS7-F1
#
_entry.id   AF-A0A151UGS7-F1
#
_cell.length_a   1.000
_cell.length_b   1.000
_cell.length_c   1.000
_cell.angle_alpha   90.00
_cell.angle_beta   90.00
_cell.angle_gamma   90.00
#
_symmetry.space_group_name_H-M   'P 1'
#
loop_
_entity.id
_entity.type
_entity.pdbx_description
1 polymer ?
#
loop_
_entity_poly.entity_id
_entity_poly.type
_entity_poly.pdbx_seq_one_letter_code
_entity_poly.pdbx_strand_id
1 'polypeptide(L)'
;LIDSGSTHNFLDIQVANKKYGCKIEEREPLSVAVANVSKLTISFMVKGFTWSIQQTTFTSDMLLIPLGFCDLVLGIEWLVTLGDITWNFSKLTMDFKVHDKRHVLRGSPSTGVKTAKKQQLNKALGDGVHVSMLQLCEEEGGLLQFCNYSCCSTIIIGGNGPTVKRV
;
A
#
# COMPACT_ATOMS: atom_id res chain seq x y z
N LEU A 1 -1.25 -1.54 0.50
CA LEU A 1 -1.45 -0.15 0.93
C LEU A 1 -2.51 0.48 0.07
N ILE A 2 -3.47 1.21 0.64
CA ILE A 2 -4.38 2.07 -0.12
C ILE A 2 -3.93 3.51 0.12
N ASP A 3 -3.57 4.22 -0.95
CA ASP A 3 -2.87 5.50 -0.87
C ASP A 3 -3.45 6.51 -1.87
N SER A 4 -4.24 7.46 -1.38
CA SER A 4 -4.77 8.55 -2.21
C SER A 4 -3.70 9.58 -2.61
N GLY A 5 -2.49 9.51 -2.04
CA GLY A 5 -1.36 10.35 -2.42
C GLY A 5 -0.57 9.80 -3.61
N SER A 6 -0.81 8.55 -4.02
CA SER A 6 -0.20 7.92 -5.19
C SER A 6 -1.12 8.05 -6.40
N THR A 7 -0.60 8.57 -7.52
CA THR A 7 -1.37 8.68 -8.76
C THR A 7 -1.61 7.32 -9.41
N HIS A 8 -0.61 6.44 -9.40
CA HIS A 8 -0.63 5.13 -10.05
C HIS A 8 -0.72 3.99 -9.05
N ASN A 9 -1.08 2.80 -9.55
CA ASN A 9 -0.96 1.56 -8.78
C ASN A 9 0.44 0.95 -8.95
N PHE A 10 1.00 0.43 -7.86
CA PHE A 10 2.34 -0.16 -7.84
C PHE A 10 2.32 -1.58 -7.26
N LEU A 11 3.07 -2.48 -7.89
CA LEU A 11 3.33 -3.84 -7.41
C LEU A 11 4.83 -4.03 -7.22
N ASP A 12 5.23 -4.67 -6.12
CA ASP A 12 6.64 -4.95 -5.87
C ASP A 12 7.21 -5.89 -6.95
N ILE A 13 8.34 -5.52 -7.53
CA ILE A 13 8.95 -6.28 -8.64
C ILE A 13 9.34 -7.71 -8.25
N GLN A 14 9.76 -7.93 -7.00
CA GLN A 14 10.11 -9.27 -6.52
C GLN A 14 8.85 -10.10 -6.30
N VAL A 15 7.79 -9.48 -5.80
CA VAL A 15 6.47 -10.11 -5.64
C VAL A 15 5.89 -10.51 -7.00
N ALA A 16 5.92 -9.62 -7.99
CA ALA A 16 5.45 -9.90 -9.35
C ALA A 16 6.18 -11.11 -9.96
N ASN A 17 7.51 -11.12 -9.91
CA ASN A 17 8.32 -12.14 -10.54
C ASN A 17 8.32 -13.47 -9.75
N LYS A 18 8.70 -13.43 -8.47
CA LYS A 18 9.00 -14.65 -7.70
C LYS A 18 7.76 -15.28 -7.05
N LYS A 19 6.85 -14.47 -6.53
CA LYS A 19 5.69 -14.97 -5.77
C LYS A 19 4.54 -15.35 -6.70
N TYR A 20 4.25 -14.51 -7.67
CA TYR A 20 3.09 -14.70 -8.56
C TYR A 20 3.44 -15.17 -9.96
N GLY A 21 4.69 -15.05 -10.42
CA GLY A 21 5.09 -15.45 -11.77
C GLY A 21 4.38 -14.64 -12.85
N CYS A 22 4.14 -13.34 -12.60
CA CYS A 22 3.42 -12.46 -13.50
C CYS A 22 4.17 -12.30 -14.83
N LYS A 23 3.42 -12.16 -15.93
CA LYS A 23 3.97 -11.69 -17.20
C LYS A 23 4.32 -10.21 -17.08
N ILE A 24 5.62 -9.92 -17.02
CA ILE A 24 6.13 -8.55 -16.98
C ILE A 24 6.23 -8.03 -18.41
N GLU A 25 5.66 -6.85 -18.66
CA GLU A 25 5.71 -6.17 -19.93
C GLU A 25 6.58 -4.91 -19.82
N GLU A 26 7.41 -4.68 -20.83
CA GLU A 26 8.14 -3.43 -21.00
C GLU A 26 7.20 -2.34 -21.52
N ARG A 27 7.42 -1.12 -21.07
CA ARG A 27 6.67 0.07 -21.46
C ARG A 27 7.61 1.23 -21.73
N GLU A 28 7.09 2.24 -22.41
CA GLU A 28 7.77 3.53 -22.51
C GLU A 28 8.12 4.06 -21.10
N PRO A 29 9.39 4.45 -20.88
CA PRO A 29 9.86 4.92 -19.58
C PRO A 29 9.03 6.08 -19.04
N LEU A 30 8.49 5.89 -17.84
CA LEU A 30 7.72 6.90 -17.13
C LEU A 30 8.54 7.41 -15.95
N SER A 31 8.87 8.70 -15.93
CA SER A 31 9.50 9.33 -14.77
C SER A 31 8.43 9.75 -13.75
N VAL A 32 8.35 9.05 -12.63
CA VAL A 32 7.45 9.40 -11.52
C VAL A 32 8.19 10.14 -10.42
N ALA A 33 7.54 11.12 -9.80
CA ALA A 33 8.04 11.77 -8.59
C ALA A 33 7.72 10.90 -7.36
N VAL A 34 8.70 10.72 -6.49
CA VAL A 34 8.54 9.98 -5.22
C VAL A 34 8.61 10.97 -4.07
N ALA A 35 7.96 10.65 -2.94
CA ALA A 35 7.81 11.51 -1.76
C ALA A 35 9.12 12.14 -1.21
N ASN A 36 10.30 11.64 -1.61
CA ASN A 36 11.61 12.14 -1.19
C ASN A 36 12.32 13.00 -2.27
N VAL A 37 11.57 13.75 -3.08
CA VAL A 37 12.08 14.71 -4.10
C VAL A 37 12.90 14.04 -5.23
N SER A 38 13.05 12.72 -5.21
CA SER A 38 13.70 11.95 -6.27
C SER A 38 12.71 11.53 -7.36
N LYS A 39 13.21 11.45 -8.59
CA LYS A 39 12.49 10.88 -9.73
C LYS A 39 12.90 9.42 -9.91
N LEU A 40 11.92 8.55 -10.09
CA LEU A 40 12.13 7.15 -10.42
C LEU A 40 11.64 6.89 -11.84
N THR A 41 12.50 6.27 -12.65
CA THR A 41 12.14 5.89 -14.03
C THR A 41 11.57 4.47 -14.02
N ILE A 42 10.32 4.32 -14.44
CA ILE A 42 9.59 3.06 -14.48
C ILE A 42 9.48 2.61 -15.93
N SER A 43 10.02 1.43 -16.22
CA SER A 43 10.00 0.84 -17.57
C SER A 43 9.24 -0.48 -17.65
N PHE A 44 8.67 -0.95 -16.53
CA PHE A 44 8.02 -2.25 -16.44
C PHE A 44 6.64 -2.16 -15.80
N MET A 45 5.73 -3.00 -16.26
CA MET A 45 4.38 -3.13 -15.71
C MET A 45 3.84 -4.56 -15.80
N VAL A 46 2.76 -4.83 -15.08
CA VAL A 46 1.92 -6.02 -15.24
C VAL A 46 0.51 -5.54 -15.61
N LYS A 47 -0.02 -6.03 -16.73
CA LYS A 47 -1.39 -5.73 -17.15
C LYS A 47 -2.39 -6.70 -16.54
N GLY A 48 -3.60 -6.21 -16.25
CA GLY A 48 -4.71 -7.04 -15.78
C GLY A 48 -4.41 -7.78 -14.46
N PHE A 49 -3.56 -7.20 -13.60
CA PHE A 49 -3.23 -7.81 -12.33
C PHE A 49 -4.48 -7.89 -11.45
N THR A 50 -4.78 -9.09 -10.96
CA THR A 50 -6.01 -9.37 -10.22
C THR A 50 -5.69 -9.72 -8.76
N TRP A 51 -6.30 -9.01 -7.83
CA TRP A 51 -6.13 -9.25 -6.39
C TRP A 51 -7.48 -9.37 -5.69
N SER A 52 -7.49 -10.07 -4.55
CA SER A 52 -8.67 -10.14 -3.68
C SER A 52 -8.39 -9.49 -2.33
N ILE A 53 -9.30 -8.62 -1.89
CA ILE A 53 -9.31 -8.02 -0.55
C ILE A 53 -10.71 -8.19 0.05
N GLN A 54 -10.78 -8.78 1.24
CA GLN A 54 -12.04 -9.04 1.97
C GLN A 54 -13.14 -9.63 1.07
N GLN A 55 -12.80 -10.71 0.36
CA GLN A 55 -13.68 -11.48 -0.54
C GLN A 55 -14.18 -10.72 -1.79
N THR A 56 -13.63 -9.53 -2.05
CA THR A 56 -13.89 -8.79 -3.28
C THR A 56 -12.66 -8.84 -4.17
N THR A 57 -12.85 -9.21 -5.43
CA THR A 57 -11.79 -9.27 -6.44
C THR A 57 -11.80 -8.01 -7.28
N PHE A 58 -10.62 -7.45 -7.50
CA PHE A 58 -10.39 -6.28 -8.33
C PHE A 58 -9.29 -6.56 -9.34
N THR A 59 -9.29 -5.80 -10.42
CA THR A 59 -8.30 -5.91 -11.50
C THR A 59 -7.87 -4.52 -11.93
N SER A 60 -6.56 -4.34 -12.13
CA SER A 60 -5.97 -3.11 -12.64
C SER A 60 -4.59 -3.41 -13.21
N ASP A 61 -4.10 -2.53 -14.07
CA ASP A 61 -2.69 -2.51 -14.44
C ASP A 61 -1.85 -2.00 -13.26
N MET A 62 -0.60 -2.49 -13.18
CA MET A 62 0.33 -2.24 -12.07
C MET A 62 1.70 -1.83 -12.60
N LEU A 63 2.21 -0.69 -12.15
CA LEU A 63 3.61 -0.31 -12.37
C LEU A 63 4.54 -1.10 -11.44
N LEU A 64 5.70 -1.51 -11.94
CA LEU A 64 6.66 -2.27 -11.14
C LEU A 64 7.77 -1.38 -10.59
N ILE A 65 7.90 -1.36 -9.26
CA ILE A 65 8.99 -0.70 -8.53
C ILE A 65 9.44 -1.58 -7.35
N PRO A 66 10.67 -1.44 -6.85
CA PRO A 66 11.06 -2.06 -5.59
C PRO A 66 10.38 -1.32 -4.42
N LEU A 67 9.33 -1.91 -3.87
CA LEU A 67 8.59 -1.34 -2.74
C LEU A 67 9.27 -1.69 -1.41
N GLY A 68 9.71 -2.93 -1.23
CA GLY A 68 10.46 -3.40 -0.05
C GLY A 68 9.68 -3.52 1.26
N PHE A 69 8.68 -2.66 1.53
CA PHE A 69 7.89 -2.68 2.77
C PHE A 69 6.43 -3.13 2.58
N CYS A 70 5.94 -3.23 1.35
CA CYS A 70 4.63 -3.81 1.06
C CYS A 70 4.60 -4.45 -0.32
N ASP A 71 3.69 -5.40 -0.52
CA ASP A 71 3.53 -6.10 -1.80
C ASP A 71 2.89 -5.21 -2.87
N LEU A 72 1.93 -4.36 -2.48
CA LEU A 72 1.00 -3.67 -3.38
C LEU A 72 0.61 -2.29 -2.83
N VAL A 73 0.67 -1.26 -3.67
CA VAL A 73 0.15 0.09 -3.42
C VAL A 73 -0.98 0.37 -4.41
N LEU A 74 -2.15 0.71 -3.90
CA LEU A 74 -3.33 1.06 -4.69
C LEU A 74 -3.56 2.56 -4.62
N GLY A 75 -3.31 3.22 -5.74
CA GLY A 75 -3.40 4.66 -5.92
C GLY A 75 -4.72 5.13 -6.51
N ILE A 76 -4.72 6.38 -6.98
CA ILE A 76 -5.86 7.05 -7.60
C ILE A 76 -6.39 6.27 -8.81
N GLU A 77 -5.53 5.70 -9.65
CA GLU A 77 -5.94 4.85 -10.78
C GLU A 77 -6.96 3.75 -10.42
N TRP A 78 -6.78 3.09 -9.27
CA TRP A 78 -7.78 2.14 -8.79
C TRP A 78 -8.94 2.84 -8.08
N LEU A 79 -8.66 3.82 -7.22
CA LEU A 79 -9.68 4.48 -6.40
C LEU A 79 -10.79 5.14 -7.23
N VAL A 80 -10.46 5.74 -8.38
CA VAL A 80 -11.46 6.37 -9.26
C VAL A 80 -12.49 5.37 -9.80
N THR A 81 -12.14 4.09 -9.90
CA THR A 81 -13.05 3.04 -10.37
C THR A 81 -14.15 2.70 -9.36
N LEU A 82 -13.98 3.11 -8.10
CA LEU A 82 -14.90 2.80 -7.00
C LEU A 82 -16.03 3.82 -6.86
N GLY A 83 -15.99 4.93 -7.61
CA GLY A 83 -16.93 6.03 -7.50
C GLY A 83 -16.81 6.75 -6.15
N ASP A 84 -17.96 7.04 -5.54
CA ASP A 84 -18.00 7.68 -4.23
C ASP A 84 -17.50 6.75 -3.13
N ILE A 85 -16.55 7.24 -2.35
CA ILE A 85 -15.94 6.51 -1.23
C ILE A 85 -16.16 7.28 0.06
N THR A 86 -16.72 6.61 1.07
CA THR A 86 -16.83 7.13 2.44
C THR A 86 -15.78 6.49 3.33
N TRP A 87 -14.91 7.32 3.91
CA TRP A 87 -13.89 6.91 4.87
C TRP A 87 -14.35 7.19 6.29
N ASN A 88 -14.30 6.18 7.15
CA ASN A 88 -14.44 6.36 8.59
C ASN A 88 -13.13 5.97 9.28
N PHE A 89 -12.30 6.96 9.57
CA PHE A 89 -10.98 6.75 10.18
C PHE A 89 -11.07 6.25 11.63
N SER A 90 -12.10 6.65 12.38
CA SER A 90 -12.32 6.16 13.75
C SER A 90 -12.61 4.66 13.79
N LYS A 91 -13.36 4.16 12.82
CA LYS A 91 -13.72 2.73 12.69
C LYS A 91 -12.79 1.96 11.77
N LEU A 92 -11.81 2.63 11.16
CA LEU A 92 -10.94 2.11 10.11
C LEU A 92 -11.73 1.43 8.99
N THR A 93 -12.78 2.08 8.47
CA THR A 93 -13.57 1.52 7.36
C THR A 93 -13.54 2.38 6.11
N MET A 94 -13.58 1.72 4.95
CA MET A 94 -13.74 2.29 3.63
C MET A 94 -15.00 1.69 2.99
N ASP A 95 -16.00 2.51 2.73
CA ASP A 95 -17.29 2.12 2.17
C ASP A 95 -17.47 2.71 0.77
N PHE A 96 -17.85 1.88 -0.20
CA PHE A 96 -18.05 2.29 -1.59
C PHE A 96 -19.03 1.35 -2.29
N LYS A 97 -19.51 1.76 -3.48
CA LYS A 97 -20.48 0.99 -4.28
C LYS A 97 -19.90 0.68 -5.66
N VAL A 98 -19.82 -0.59 -6.03
CA VAL A 98 -19.44 -1.03 -7.38
C VAL A 98 -20.54 -1.94 -7.92
N HIS A 99 -21.01 -1.67 -9.15
CA HIS A 99 -22.09 -2.44 -9.80
C HIS A 99 -23.33 -2.61 -8.89
N ASP A 100 -23.76 -1.51 -8.29
CA ASP A 100 -24.85 -1.46 -7.30
C ASP A 100 -24.69 -2.29 -6.02
N LYS A 101 -23.54 -2.93 -5.82
CA LYS A 101 -23.22 -3.66 -4.61
C LYS A 101 -22.38 -2.79 -3.67
N ARG A 102 -22.80 -2.72 -2.41
CA ARG A 102 -22.05 -2.06 -1.34
C ARG A 102 -20.90 -2.95 -0.88
N HIS A 103 -19.71 -2.36 -0.76
CA HIS A 103 -18.52 -2.99 -0.23
C HIS A 103 -17.99 -2.19 0.95
N VAL A 104 -17.62 -2.87 2.04
CA VAL A 104 -17.02 -2.22 3.22
C VAL A 104 -15.72 -2.93 3.54
N LEU A 105 -14.60 -2.29 3.23
CA LEU A 105 -13.29 -2.75 3.65
C LEU A 105 -13.04 -2.28 5.08
N ARG A 106 -12.58 -3.18 5.93
CA ARG A 106 -12.24 -2.92 7.34
C ARG A 106 -10.75 -3.04 7.56
N GLY A 107 -10.14 -2.09 8.25
CA GLY A 107 -8.76 -2.19 8.70
C GLY A 107 -8.57 -3.41 9.60
N SER A 108 -7.35 -3.96 9.63
CA SER A 108 -7.01 -5.00 10.61
C SER A 108 -7.26 -4.43 12.00
N PRO A 109 -7.87 -5.20 12.92
CA PRO A 109 -7.77 -4.85 14.33
C PRO A 109 -6.29 -4.74 14.67
N SER A 110 -5.87 -3.59 15.19
CA SER A 110 -4.55 -3.46 15.77
C SER A 110 -4.50 -4.42 16.95
N THR A 111 -3.67 -5.46 16.90
CA THR A 111 -3.08 -5.95 18.14
C THR A 111 -2.30 -4.75 18.67
N GLY A 112 -2.81 -4.11 19.72
CA GLY A 112 -2.27 -2.83 20.20
C GLY A 112 -0.74 -2.86 20.31
N VAL A 113 -0.10 -1.70 20.13
CA VAL A 113 1.35 -1.58 20.29
C VAL A 113 1.71 -2.07 21.69
N LYS A 114 2.39 -3.22 21.76
CA LYS A 114 2.94 -3.75 23.00
C LYS A 114 4.39 -3.33 23.07
N THR A 115 4.81 -2.87 24.24
CA THR A 115 6.23 -2.71 24.53
C THR A 115 6.90 -4.08 24.53
N ALA A 116 7.99 -4.21 23.79
CA ALA A 116 8.81 -5.42 23.75
C ALA A 116 10.17 -5.15 24.39
N LYS A 117 10.67 -6.09 25.19
CA LYS A 117 12.04 -6.05 25.70
C LYS A 117 13.03 -6.47 24.61
N LYS A 118 14.31 -6.05 24.72
CA LYS A 118 15.40 -6.42 23.78
C LYS A 118 15.44 -7.92 23.43
N GLN A 119 15.25 -8.81 24.41
CA GLN A 119 15.23 -10.25 24.20
C GLN A 119 14.05 -10.74 23.36
N GLN A 120 12.88 -10.11 23.50
CA GLN A 120 11.69 -10.44 22.72
C GLN A 120 11.80 -9.91 21.29
N LEU A 121 12.44 -8.75 21.10
CA LEU A 121 12.72 -8.20 19.78
C LEU A 121 13.67 -9.10 18.98
N ASN A 122 14.77 -9.56 19.58
CA ASN A 122 15.71 -10.47 18.90
C ASN A 122 15.05 -11.79 18.47
N LYS A 123 14.15 -12.32 19.32
CA LYS A 123 13.36 -13.51 18.98
C LYS A 123 12.42 -13.24 17.80
N ALA A 124 11.67 -12.13 17.84
CA ALA A 124 10.78 -11.73 16.76
C ALA A 124 11.54 -11.47 15.44
N LEU A 125 12.74 -10.88 15.51
CA LEU A 125 13.60 -10.70 14.34
C LEU A 125 14.00 -12.04 13.70
N GLY A 126 14.23 -13.08 14.50
CA GLY A 126 14.50 -14.44 14.02
C GLY A 126 13.32 -15.10 13.30
N ASP A 127 12.10 -14.68 13.62
CA ASP A 127 10.85 -15.20 13.03
C ASP A 127 10.46 -14.48 11.72
N GLY A 128 11.31 -13.58 11.20
CA GLY A 128 11.08 -12.90 9.92
C GLY A 128 10.07 -11.75 10.00
N VAL A 129 10.09 -10.99 11.10
CA VAL A 129 9.18 -9.86 11.34
C VAL A 129 9.73 -8.57 10.71
N HIS A 130 8.85 -7.78 10.07
CA HIS A 130 9.21 -6.47 9.53
C HIS A 130 9.40 -5.45 10.67
N VAL A 131 10.55 -4.77 10.70
CA VAL A 131 10.85 -3.74 11.70
C VAL A 131 10.98 -2.39 11.01
N SER A 132 10.24 -1.41 11.51
CA SER A 132 10.31 -0.01 11.08
C SER A 132 10.67 0.86 12.28
N MET A 133 11.58 1.80 12.09
CA MET A 133 11.99 2.75 13.13
C MET A 133 11.18 4.04 12.99
N LEU A 134 10.41 4.40 14.02
CA LEU A 134 9.78 5.70 14.15
C LEU A 134 10.56 6.48 15.20
N GLN A 135 11.23 7.56 14.77
CA GLN A 135 11.93 8.47 15.67
C GLN A 135 11.04 9.67 15.95
N LEU A 136 10.74 9.91 17.23
CA LEU A 136 10.14 11.16 17.71
C LEU A 136 11.29 12.11 18.06
N CYS A 137 11.41 13.21 17.32
CA CYS A 137 12.30 14.30 17.69
C CYS A 137 11.49 15.37 18.44
N GLU A 138 11.93 15.77 19.62
CA GLU A 138 11.50 17.03 20.22
C GLU A 138 12.29 18.16 19.57
N GLU A 139 11.61 19.06 18.87
CA GLU A 139 12.18 20.36 18.51
C GLU A 139 11.61 21.43 19.44
N GLU A 140 12.50 22.10 20.17
CA GLU A 140 12.18 23.38 20.81
C GLU A 140 11.89 24.42 19.71
N GLY A 141 10.61 24.72 19.51
CA GLY A 141 10.15 25.90 18.77
C GLY A 141 9.73 25.65 17.32
N GLY A 142 8.41 25.72 17.07
CA GLY A 142 7.84 25.95 15.74
C GLY A 142 7.52 24.68 14.94
N LEU A 143 6.57 23.89 15.44
CA LEU A 143 6.16 22.61 14.87
C LEU A 143 5.52 22.73 13.46
N LEU A 144 5.92 21.76 12.62
CA LEU A 144 5.37 21.34 11.32
C LEU A 144 5.98 21.98 10.05
N GLN A 145 7.28 21.79 9.84
CA GLN A 145 7.88 21.90 8.49
C GLN A 145 8.49 20.57 8.00
N PHE A 146 7.79 19.45 8.21
CA PHE A 146 7.98 18.24 7.40
C PHE A 146 6.63 17.51 7.20
N CYS A 147 5.73 18.17 6.48
CA CYS A 147 4.60 17.58 5.73
C CYS A 147 4.19 18.59 4.64
N ASN A 148 5.16 19.10 3.86
CA ASN A 148 4.81 19.91 2.70
C ASN A 148 4.28 19.01 1.58
N TYR A 149 2.95 18.95 1.53
CA TYR A 149 2.09 18.38 0.49
C TYR A 149 2.04 16.86 0.38
N SER A 150 1.52 16.21 1.44
CA SER A 150 0.48 15.18 1.29
C SER A 150 -0.08 14.84 2.67
N CYS A 151 -1.06 15.61 3.14
CA CYS A 151 -2.03 15.07 4.09
C CYS A 151 -2.97 14.15 3.29
N CYS A 152 -2.46 13.05 2.72
CA CYS A 152 -3.30 12.03 2.10
C CYS A 152 -3.42 10.86 3.07
N SER A 153 -4.62 10.78 3.64
CA SER A 153 -5.37 9.58 4.03
C SER A 153 -4.72 8.23 3.68
N THR A 154 -3.60 7.89 4.33
CA THR A 154 -2.97 6.58 4.18
C THR A 154 -3.69 5.63 5.11
N ILE A 155 -4.56 4.77 4.57
CA ILE A 155 -5.15 3.68 5.34
C ILE A 155 -4.33 2.40 5.07
N ILE A 156 -3.63 1.94 6.10
CA ILE A 156 -3.06 0.59 6.12
C ILE A 156 -4.20 -0.38 6.43
N ILE A 157 -4.88 -0.88 5.39
CA ILE A 157 -5.74 -2.05 5.55
C ILE A 157 -4.84 -3.28 5.62
N GLY A 158 -4.45 -3.64 6.84
CA GLY A 158 -3.87 -4.93 7.14
C GLY A 158 -4.91 -6.02 6.92
N GLY A 159 -4.59 -6.97 6.07
CA GLY A 159 -5.22 -8.28 6.01
C GLY A 159 -4.12 -9.26 5.68
N ASN A 160 -4.30 -10.55 5.99
CA ASN A 160 -3.50 -11.60 5.36
C ASN A 160 -3.42 -11.25 3.86
N GLY A 161 -2.19 -11.10 3.35
CA GLY A 161 -1.91 -10.33 2.14
C GLY A 161 -2.84 -10.65 0.96
N PRO A 162 -3.01 -9.71 0.00
CA PRO A 162 -3.92 -9.88 -1.12
C PRO A 162 -3.75 -11.26 -1.76
N THR A 163 -4.84 -12.04 -1.79
CA THR A 163 -4.82 -13.35 -2.43
C THR A 163 -5.00 -13.13 -3.93
N VAL A 164 -3.91 -13.32 -4.67
CA VAL A 164 -3.88 -13.23 -6.13
C VAL A 164 -4.44 -14.53 -6.70
N LYS A 165 -5.47 -14.42 -7.55
CA LYS A 165 -5.95 -15.56 -8.33
C LYS A 165 -5.11 -15.64 -9.61
N ARG A 166 -4.43 -16.77 -9.84
CA ARG A 166 -3.88 -17.06 -11.18
C ARG A 166 -5.06 -17.33 -12.11
N VAL A 167 -5.11 -16.62 -13.24
CA VAL A 167 -5.93 -17.00 -14.39
C VAL A 167 -5.09 -17.91 -15.27
#